data_AF-A0A919ATY5-F1
#
_entry.id   AF-A0A919ATY5-F1
#
_cell.length_a   1.000
_cell.length_b   1.000
_cell.length_c   1.000
_cell.angle_alpha   90.00
_cell.angle_beta   90.00
_cell.angle_gamma   90.00
#
_symmetry.space_group_name_H-M   'P 1'
#
loop_
_entity.id
_entity.type
_entity.pdbx_description
1 polymer ?
#
loop_
_entity_poly.entity_id
_entity_poly.type
_entity_poly.pdbx_seq_one_letter_code
_entity_poly.pdbx_strand_id
1 'polypeptide(L)' 'MTPLEDARCYGGITSFRLSGKNSIEENKALAEKLIMDHNIFTVHRVGLNSGSCIRVTPNVYNSTDDIDAFIHAIKAIAG' A
#
# COMPACT_ATOMS: atom_id res chain seq x y z
N MET A 1 18.70 9.99 1.06
CA MET A 1 18.52 8.76 1.85
C MET A 1 17.17 8.20 1.47
N THR A 2 17.14 7.17 0.63
CA THR A 2 15.89 6.44 0.42
C THR A 2 15.72 5.49 1.61
N PRO A 3 14.49 5.21 2.08
CA PRO A 3 14.27 4.34 3.24
C PRO A 3 14.90 2.95 3.10
N LEU A 4 15.22 2.49 1.88
CA LEU A 4 15.82 1.17 1.63
C LEU A 4 17.22 0.99 2.20
N GLU A 5 17.96 2.08 2.47
CA GLU A 5 19.39 1.99 2.85
C GLU A 5 19.61 1.90 4.37
N ASP A 6 18.60 2.21 5.18
CA ASP A 6 18.70 2.21 6.65
C ASP A 6 17.62 1.33 7.29
N ALA A 7 18.05 0.22 7.89
CA ALA A 7 17.18 -0.73 8.59
C ALA A 7 16.39 -0.11 9.75
N ARG A 8 16.78 1.06 10.26
CA ARG A 8 16.05 1.80 11.29
C ARG A 8 14.84 2.55 10.72
N CYS A 9 14.74 2.66 9.40
CA CYS A 9 13.72 3.43 8.70
C CYS A 9 12.60 2.57 8.09
N TYR A 10 12.61 1.25 8.29
CA TYR A 10 11.54 0.35 7.86
C TYR A 10 11.25 -0.78 8.86
N GLY A 11 10.12 -1.47 8.67
CA GLY A 11 9.67 -2.59 9.50
C GLY A 11 8.57 -3.39 8.80
N GLY A 12 7.74 -4.12 9.55
CA GLY A 12 6.63 -4.91 9.01
C GLY A 12 5.46 -4.11 8.41
N ILE A 13 5.60 -2.80 8.26
CA ILE A 13 4.60 -1.91 7.68
C ILE A 13 5.25 -1.00 6.64
N THR A 14 4.60 -0.86 5.49
CA THR A 14 5.05 0.02 4.41
C THR A 14 3.92 0.92 3.96
N SER A 15 4.25 2.16 3.60
CA SER A 15 3.31 3.10 2.98
C SER A 15 3.70 3.34 1.52
N PHE A 16 2.73 3.35 0.63
CA PHE A 16 2.93 3.66 -0.79
C PHE A 16 1.74 4.44 -1.35
N ARG A 17 1.88 4.93 -2.57
CA ARG A 17 0.82 5.58 -3.34
C ARG A 17 1.08 5.36 -4.82
N LEU A 18 0.03 5.35 -5.63
CA LEU A 18 0.18 5.35 -7.08
C LEU A 18 0.68 6.72 -7.54
N SER A 19 1.45 6.74 -8.62
CA SER A 19 2.01 7.99 -9.15
C SER A 19 0.90 9.00 -9.45
N GLY A 20 1.05 10.24 -8.98
CA GLY A 20 0.04 11.28 -9.11
C GLY A 20 -1.21 11.12 -8.23
N LYS A 21 -1.31 10.08 -7.40
CA LYS A 21 -2.49 9.78 -6.56
C LYS A 21 -2.22 10.04 -5.08
N ASN A 22 -2.27 11.31 -4.66
CA ASN A 22 -1.98 11.73 -3.28
C ASN A 22 -3.19 12.31 -2.52
N SER A 23 -4.37 12.39 -3.15
CA SER A 23 -5.57 12.86 -2.44
C SER A 23 -6.13 11.78 -1.49
N ILE A 24 -6.96 12.22 -0.55
CA ILE A 24 -7.65 11.31 0.39
C ILE A 24 -8.60 10.39 -0.38
N GLU A 25 -9.36 10.95 -1.31
CA GLU A 25 -10.37 10.29 -2.13
C GLU A 25 -9.74 9.23 -3.02
N GLU A 26 -8.62 9.54 -3.67
CA GLU A 26 -7.89 8.61 -4.52
C GLU A 26 -7.35 7.42 -3.74
N ASN A 27 -6.78 7.65 -2.56
CA ASN A 27 -6.25 6.57 -1.72
C ASN A 27 -7.38 5.78 -1.03
N LYS A 28 -8.52 6.40 -0.71
CA LYS A 28 -9.70 5.69 -0.22
C LYS A 28 -10.26 4.77 -1.31
N ALA A 29 -10.43 5.28 -2.53
CA ALA A 29 -10.89 4.49 -3.67
C ALA A 29 -9.94 3.34 -4.00
N LEU A 30 -8.62 3.54 -3.87
CA LEU A 30 -7.65 2.47 -4.04
C LEU A 30 -7.78 1.37 -2.97
N ALA A 31 -7.96 1.74 -1.69
CA ALA A 31 -8.19 0.77 -0.62
C ALA A 31 -9.50 -0.02 -0.85
N GLU A 32 -10.56 0.65 -1.28
CA GLU A 32 -11.85 0.04 -1.64
C GLU A 32 -11.70 -0.95 -2.82
N LYS A 33 -10.97 -0.56 -3.86
CA LYS A 33 -10.70 -1.43 -5.01
C LYS A 33 -9.92 -2.69 -4.63
N LEU A 34 -8.89 -2.55 -3.80
CA LEU A 34 -8.07 -3.69 -3.34
C LEU A 34 -8.91 -4.71 -2.57
N ILE A 35 -9.83 -4.27 -1.71
CA ILE A 35 -10.67 -5.21 -0.96
C ILE A 35 -11.79 -5.80 -1.83
N MET A 36 -12.46 -5.00 -2.66
CA MET A 36 -13.61 -5.46 -3.44
C MET A 36 -13.22 -6.36 -4.62
N ASP A 37 -12.16 -6.00 -5.35
CA ASP A 37 -11.80 -6.68 -6.60
C ASP A 37 -10.75 -7.79 -6.37
N HIS A 38 -9.96 -7.66 -5.31
CA HIS A 38 -8.80 -8.55 -5.07
C HIS A 38 -8.79 -9.21 -3.69
N ASN A 39 -9.78 -8.95 -2.83
CA ASN A 39 -9.85 -9.48 -1.46
C ASN A 39 -8.61 -9.13 -0.60
N ILE A 40 -7.99 -7.98 -0.85
CA ILE A 40 -6.80 -7.51 -0.13
C ILE A 40 -7.16 -6.32 0.74
N PHE A 41 -7.14 -6.53 2.05
CA PHE A 41 -7.41 -5.46 3.01
C PHE A 41 -6.19 -4.56 3.20
N THR A 42 -6.38 -3.26 2.94
CA THR A 42 -5.41 -2.21 3.24
C THR A 42 -6.12 -1.01 3.83
N VAL A 43 -5.35 -0.08 4.42
CA VAL A 43 -5.91 1.16 4.98
C VAL A 43 -5.26 2.37 4.33
N HIS A 44 -6.06 3.37 4.01
CA HIS A 44 -5.52 4.67 3.64
C HIS A 44 -5.14 5.46 4.90
N ARG A 45 -4.07 6.25 4.82
CA ARG A 45 -3.57 7.11 5.91
C ARG A 45 -3.55 8.56 5.48
N VAL A 46 -4.19 9.39 6.30
CA VAL A 46 -4.25 10.85 6.13
C VAL A 46 -3.31 11.57 7.11
N GLY A 47 -3.16 12.89 6.94
CA GLY A 47 -2.42 13.77 7.86
C GLY A 47 -0.91 13.83 7.62
N LEU A 48 -0.41 13.27 6.52
CA LEU A 48 0.98 13.45 6.10
C LEU A 48 1.13 14.74 5.28
N ASN A 49 2.22 15.48 5.48
CA ASN A 49 2.52 16.68 4.71
C ASN A 49 2.59 16.41 3.18
N SER A 50 2.94 15.18 2.79
CA SER A 50 3.01 14.74 1.40
C SER A 50 1.67 14.27 0.80
N GLY A 51 0.56 14.42 1.52
CA GLY A 51 -0.74 13.87 1.14
C GLY A 51 -0.94 12.41 1.56
N SER A 52 -2.13 11.88 1.26
CA SER A 52 -2.58 10.55 1.66
C SER A 52 -1.73 9.43 1.05
N CYS A 53 -1.80 8.24 1.66
CA CYS A 53 -1.16 7.03 1.15
C CYS A 53 -1.95 5.78 1.53
N ILE A 54 -1.62 4.65 0.92
CA ILE A 54 -2.00 3.32 1.40
C ILE A 54 -0.94 2.80 2.36
N ARG A 55 -1.38 2.12 3.42
CA ARG A 55 -0.55 1.29 4.30
C ARG A 55 -0.89 -0.18 4.14
N VAL A 56 0.17 -0.98 4.03
CA VAL A 56 0.14 -2.43 4.00
C VAL A 56 1.05 -2.96 5.10
N THR A 57 0.61 -4.01 5.80
CA THR A 57 1.31 -4.57 6.96
C THR A 57 1.41 -6.10 6.82
N PRO A 58 2.37 -6.62 6.05
CA PRO A 58 2.68 -8.04 6.08
C PRO A 58 3.07 -8.48 7.49
N ASN A 59 2.53 -9.60 7.97
CA ASN A 59 2.92 -10.20 9.25
C ASN A 59 3.12 -11.72 9.15
N VAL A 60 3.37 -12.38 10.28
CA VAL A 60 3.62 -13.83 10.39
C VAL A 60 2.49 -14.75 9.89
N TYR A 61 1.30 -14.20 9.64
CA TYR A 61 0.13 -14.88 9.09
C TYR A 61 -0.02 -14.69 7.57
N ASN A 62 0.85 -13.89 6.94
CA ASN A 62 0.91 -13.77 5.48
C ASN A 62 1.95 -14.70 4.90
N SER A 63 1.59 -15.37 3.81
CA SER A 63 2.49 -16.15 2.96
C SER A 63 3.15 -15.26 1.90
N THR A 64 4.17 -15.80 1.22
CA THR A 64 4.74 -15.15 0.02
C THR A 64 3.71 -15.01 -1.09
N ASP A 65 2.81 -15.98 -1.22
CA ASP A 65 1.77 -15.99 -2.25
C ASP A 65 0.75 -14.85 -2.03
N ASP A 66 0.46 -14.51 -0.76
CA ASP A 66 -0.37 -13.34 -0.43
C ASP A 66 0.29 -12.03 -0.89
N ILE A 67 1.62 -11.94 -0.75
CA ILE A 67 2.39 -10.78 -1.21
C ILE A 67 2.43 -10.73 -2.73
N ASP A 68 2.59 -11.87 -3.40
CA ASP A 68 2.55 -11.94 -4.86
C ASP A 68 1.17 -11.55 -5.41
N ALA A 69 0.08 -12.02 -4.78
CA ALA A 69 -1.28 -11.59 -5.13
C ALA A 69 -1.45 -10.07 -5.00
N PHE A 70 -0.89 -9.48 -3.94
CA PHE A 70 -0.88 -8.03 -3.76
C PHE A 70 -0.08 -7.29 -4.85
N ILE A 71 1.11 -7.79 -5.21
CA ILE A 71 1.92 -7.20 -6.29
C ILE A 71 1.16 -7.26 -7.62
N HIS A 72 0.51 -8.38 -7.93
CA HIS A 72 -0.29 -8.53 -9.15
C HIS A 72 -1.47 -7.56 -9.17
N ALA A 73 -2.20 -7.42 -8.06
CA ALA A 73 -3.30 -6.47 -7.94
C ALA A 73 -2.83 -5.03 -8.18
N ILE A 74 -1.73 -4.60 -7.56
CA ILE A 74 -1.19 -3.25 -7.75
C ILE A 74 -0.78 -3.01 -9.20
N LYS A 75 -0.12 -3.97 -9.85
CA LYS A 75 0.24 -3.87 -11.28
C LYS A 75 -0.99 -3.76 -12.16
N ALA A 76 -2.01 -4.58 -11.93
CA ALA A 76 -3.26 -4.53 -12.68
C ALA A 76 -4.02 -3.20 -12.52
N ILE A 77 -3.94 -2.58 -11.34
CA ILE A 77 -4.59 -1.29 -11.08
C ILE A 77 -3.78 -0.12 -11.65
N ALA A 78 -2.45 -0.17 -11.59
CA ALA A 78 -1.57 0.94 -11.98
C ALA A 78 -1.51 1.17 -13.50
N GLY A 79 -1.72 0.12 -14.31
CA GLY A 79 -1.59 0.17 -15.77
C GLY A 79 -0.16 -0.06 -16.22
#